data_AF-A0A4Y2MRF1-F1
#
_entry.id   AF-A0A4Y2MRF1-F1
#
_cell.length_a   1.000
_cell.length_b   1.000
_cell.length_c   1.000
_cell.angle_alpha   90.00
_cell.angle_beta   90.00
_cell.angle_gamma   90.00
#
_symmetry.space_group_name_H-M   'P 1'
#
loop_
_entity.id
_entity.type
_entity.pdbx_description
1 polymer ?
#
loop_
_entity_poly.entity_id
_entity_poly.type
_entity_poly.pdbx_seq_one_letter_code
_entity_poly.pdbx_strand_id
1 'polypeptide(L)'
;MKRASSESASSATPAKKPSTFNNTGGFTADSIPQHHYHLGEDIYAMVSDFGDALNVHIRKFRTNENSRIFPTKNGDSFSPYVWESLVTEMDNSSLPSETGKVVIIRNTLFLTTAWIENVPYVSLQEYVTKQGFSSQFLPSVCLLTETEWNQLQCIRKKISENCKSLMFNNFLKKKILLEVSSRSPRTNL
;
A
#
# COMPACT_ATOMS: atom_id res chain seq x y z
N MET A 1 46.86 -39.45 20.52
CA MET A 1 46.19 -38.26 21.09
C MET A 1 44.88 -38.01 20.35
N LYS A 2 43.80 -37.73 21.09
CA LYS A 2 42.40 -37.63 20.63
C LYS A 2 42.19 -36.52 19.59
N ARG A 3 41.33 -36.79 18.58
CA ARG A 3 40.71 -35.76 17.72
C ARG A 3 39.85 -34.82 18.57
N ALA A 4 40.03 -33.52 18.40
CA ALA A 4 39.09 -32.51 18.87
C ALA A 4 37.90 -32.46 17.90
N SER A 5 36.70 -32.62 18.43
CA SER A 5 35.44 -32.42 17.73
C SER A 5 35.17 -30.92 17.67
N SER A 6 35.05 -30.35 16.47
CA SER A 6 34.62 -28.97 16.30
C SER A 6 33.11 -28.87 16.51
N GLU A 7 32.72 -28.13 17.53
CA GLU A 7 31.34 -27.77 17.81
C GLU A 7 30.92 -26.68 16.81
N SER A 8 29.96 -27.01 15.94
CA SER A 8 29.40 -26.08 14.97
C SER A 8 28.49 -25.09 15.70
N ALA A 9 28.98 -23.86 15.91
CA ALA A 9 28.16 -22.76 16.37
C ALA A 9 27.18 -22.36 15.26
N SER A 10 26.01 -22.99 15.25
CA SER A 10 24.87 -22.59 14.43
C SER A 10 24.40 -21.21 14.91
N SER A 11 24.78 -20.16 14.18
CA SER A 11 24.22 -18.82 14.41
C SER A 11 22.74 -18.86 14.04
N ALA A 12 21.88 -18.92 15.06
CA ALA A 12 20.45 -18.72 14.85
C ALA A 12 20.23 -17.29 14.33
N THR A 13 19.96 -17.17 13.04
CA THR A 13 19.48 -15.93 12.42
C THR A 13 18.32 -15.38 13.25
N PRO A 14 18.31 -14.12 13.67
CA PRO A 14 17.16 -13.55 14.36
C PRO A 14 15.93 -13.75 13.48
N ALA A 15 14.90 -14.40 14.02
CA ALA A 15 13.65 -14.62 13.31
C ALA A 15 13.20 -13.31 12.69
N LYS A 16 13.08 -13.27 11.36
CA LYS A 16 12.47 -12.14 10.65
C LYS A 16 11.12 -11.90 11.32
N LYS A 17 10.98 -10.77 12.02
CA LYS A 17 9.67 -10.29 12.46
C LYS A 17 8.78 -10.34 11.21
N PRO A 18 7.63 -11.03 11.24
CA PRO A 18 6.78 -11.12 10.07
C PRO A 18 6.49 -9.69 9.62
N SER A 19 6.66 -9.43 8.32
CA SER A 19 6.06 -8.25 7.72
C SER A 19 4.60 -8.21 8.15
N THR A 20 4.06 -7.04 8.45
CA THR A 20 2.62 -6.90 8.80
C THR A 20 1.71 -7.44 7.68
N PHE A 21 2.27 -7.69 6.49
CA PHE A 21 1.61 -8.21 5.31
C PHE A 21 2.03 -9.65 4.97
N ASN A 22 1.50 -10.63 5.69
CA ASN A 22 1.54 -12.03 5.27
C ASN A 22 0.24 -12.32 4.48
N ASN A 23 0.25 -12.11 3.16
CA ASN A 23 -0.90 -12.36 2.27
C ASN A 23 -1.47 -13.79 2.34
N THR A 24 -0.74 -14.72 2.93
CA THR A 24 -1.05 -16.14 2.96
C THR A 24 -2.22 -16.47 3.89
N GLY A 25 -2.51 -15.61 4.88
CA GLY A 25 -3.52 -15.89 5.90
C GLY A 25 -4.92 -15.40 5.56
N GLY A 26 -5.07 -14.21 4.98
CA GLY A 26 -6.34 -13.48 5.07
C GLY A 26 -6.74 -13.19 6.54
N PHE A 27 -7.75 -12.37 6.76
CA PHE A 27 -8.22 -12.00 8.09
C PHE A 27 -9.74 -12.07 8.19
N THR A 28 -10.32 -12.03 9.39
CA THR A 28 -11.78 -11.96 9.57
C THR A 28 -12.19 -10.54 9.98
N ALA A 29 -13.48 -10.21 9.89
CA ALA A 29 -13.99 -8.91 10.32
C ALA A 29 -13.66 -8.59 11.80
N ASP A 30 -13.58 -9.61 12.65
CA ASP A 30 -13.21 -9.47 14.07
C ASP A 30 -11.69 -9.35 14.30
N SER A 31 -10.88 -9.60 13.26
CA SER A 31 -9.41 -9.65 13.35
C SER A 31 -8.73 -8.79 12.28
N ILE A 32 -9.28 -7.61 12.02
CA ILE A 32 -8.71 -6.66 11.05
C ILE A 32 -7.25 -6.33 11.44
N PRO A 33 -6.27 -6.57 10.54
CA PRO A 33 -4.87 -6.34 10.86
C PRO A 33 -4.57 -4.88 11.10
N GLN A 34 -3.46 -4.62 11.80
CA GLN A 34 -2.99 -3.26 12.01
C GLN A 34 -2.80 -2.54 10.66
N HIS A 35 -3.08 -1.24 10.66
CA HIS A 35 -2.99 -0.37 9.49
C HIS A 35 -3.96 -0.71 8.35
N HIS A 36 -4.98 -1.55 8.57
CA HIS A 36 -6.08 -1.76 7.63
C HIS A 36 -7.31 -0.98 8.10
N TYR A 37 -7.97 -0.32 7.15
CA TYR A 37 -9.12 0.53 7.39
C TYR A 37 -10.21 0.19 6.39
N HIS A 38 -11.37 -0.20 6.91
CA HIS A 38 -12.55 -0.41 6.07
C HIS A 38 -13.10 0.94 5.61
N LEU A 39 -13.37 1.06 4.31
CA LEU A 39 -13.93 2.27 3.70
C LEU A 39 -15.43 2.15 3.43
N GLY A 40 -15.91 0.94 3.19
CA GLY A 40 -17.27 0.62 2.76
C GLY A 40 -17.26 -0.70 2.01
N GLU A 41 -18.42 -1.36 1.94
CA GLU A 41 -18.62 -2.67 1.29
C GLU A 41 -17.43 -3.63 1.49
N ASP A 42 -16.65 -3.85 0.44
CA ASP A 42 -15.46 -4.68 0.43
C ASP A 42 -14.17 -3.91 0.12
N ILE A 43 -14.16 -2.58 0.27
CA ILE A 43 -13.00 -1.73 0.03
C ILE A 43 -12.26 -1.43 1.33
N TYR A 44 -10.93 -1.60 1.29
CA TYR A 44 -10.05 -1.23 2.39
C TYR A 44 -8.92 -0.31 1.91
N ALA A 45 -8.55 0.63 2.77
CA ALA A 45 -7.28 1.32 2.71
C ALA A 45 -6.29 0.66 3.68
N MET A 46 -5.04 0.44 3.25
CA MET A 46 -4.00 -0.10 4.12
C MET A 46 -2.61 0.46 3.85
N VAL A 47 -1.73 0.41 4.84
CA VAL A 47 -0.30 0.76 4.69
C VAL A 47 0.56 -0.47 4.87
N SER A 48 1.47 -0.73 3.92
CA SER A 48 2.31 -1.93 3.89
C SER A 48 3.76 -1.58 3.60
N ASP A 49 4.71 -2.24 4.28
CA ASP A 49 6.16 -2.18 4.03
C ASP A 49 6.68 -3.44 3.29
N PHE A 50 5.79 -4.16 2.61
CA PHE A 50 6.09 -5.42 1.93
C PHE A 50 7.03 -5.24 0.73
N GLY A 51 7.91 -6.22 0.52
CA GLY A 51 8.78 -6.27 -0.66
C GLY A 51 9.78 -5.11 -0.73
N ASP A 52 10.24 -4.62 0.43
CA ASP A 52 11.14 -3.47 0.56
C ASP A 52 10.59 -2.17 -0.07
N ALA A 53 9.26 -2.07 -0.19
CA ALA A 53 8.54 -0.88 -0.61
C ALA A 53 7.48 -0.51 0.44
N LEU A 54 7.46 0.76 0.84
CA LEU A 54 6.39 1.32 1.66
C LEU A 54 5.33 1.88 0.72
N ASN A 55 4.10 1.38 0.81
CA ASN A 55 2.98 1.79 -0.03
C ASN A 55 1.69 1.94 0.77
N VAL A 56 0.82 2.83 0.30
CA VAL A 56 -0.59 2.91 0.67
C VAL A 56 -1.39 2.22 -0.41
N HIS A 57 -2.26 1.30 -0.02
CA HIS A 57 -3.12 0.55 -0.92
C HIS A 57 -4.56 0.96 -0.67
N ILE A 58 -5.33 1.24 -1.73
CA ILE A 58 -6.78 1.36 -1.69
C ILE A 58 -7.32 0.31 -2.64
N ARG A 59 -8.03 -0.69 -2.11
CA ARG A 59 -8.25 -1.93 -2.86
C ARG A 59 -9.52 -2.62 -2.42
N LYS A 60 -10.16 -3.27 -3.39
CA LYS A 60 -11.27 -4.18 -3.19
C LYS A 60 -10.77 -5.50 -2.63
N PHE A 61 -11.44 -6.01 -1.63
CA PHE A 61 -11.18 -7.29 -1.00
C PHE A 61 -12.31 -8.26 -1.37
N ARG A 62 -12.07 -9.54 -1.18
CA ARG A 62 -13.08 -10.57 -1.32
C ARG A 62 -13.14 -11.39 -0.03
N THR A 63 -14.33 -11.76 0.35
CA THR A 63 -14.56 -12.69 1.47
C THR A 63 -14.80 -14.07 0.88
N ASN A 64 -14.08 -15.08 1.37
CA ASN A 64 -14.32 -16.46 0.97
C ASN A 64 -15.41 -17.12 1.82
N GLU A 65 -15.73 -18.38 1.51
CA GLU A 65 -16.70 -19.21 2.23
C GLU A 65 -16.40 -19.38 3.73
N ASN A 66 -15.13 -19.23 4.14
CA ASN A 66 -14.69 -19.30 5.53
C ASN A 66 -14.68 -17.92 6.21
N SER A 67 -15.36 -16.93 5.64
CA SER A 67 -15.40 -15.54 6.13
C SER A 67 -14.02 -14.87 6.22
N ARG A 68 -13.02 -15.37 5.46
CA ARG A 68 -11.68 -14.80 5.40
C ARG A 68 -11.60 -13.80 4.24
N ILE A 69 -11.07 -12.64 4.56
CA ILE A 69 -10.96 -11.45 3.74
C ILE A 69 -9.57 -11.42 3.10
N PHE A 70 -9.53 -11.28 1.77
CA PHE A 70 -8.32 -11.27 0.95
C PHE A 70 -8.30 -10.11 -0.03
N PRO A 71 -7.14 -9.46 -0.27
CA PRO A 71 -7.03 -8.41 -1.28
C PRO A 71 -7.26 -8.99 -2.68
N THR A 72 -7.92 -8.22 -3.55
CA THR A 72 -8.07 -8.55 -4.99
C THR A 72 -7.08 -7.75 -5.85
N LYS A 73 -7.05 -7.99 -7.17
CA LYS A 73 -6.25 -7.16 -8.08
C LYS A 73 -6.88 -5.79 -8.36
N ASN A 74 -8.14 -5.56 -7.97
CA ASN A 74 -8.85 -4.32 -8.25
C ASN A 74 -8.56 -3.29 -7.16
N GLY A 75 -7.80 -2.27 -7.51
CA GLY A 75 -7.32 -1.28 -6.57
C GLY A 75 -5.95 -0.73 -6.95
N ASP A 76 -5.59 0.39 -6.33
CA ASP A 76 -4.36 1.10 -6.62
C ASP A 76 -3.42 1.10 -5.42
N SER A 77 -2.15 1.41 -5.66
CA SER A 77 -1.08 1.26 -4.69
C SER A 77 -0.02 2.32 -4.91
N PHE A 78 0.02 3.29 -4.00
CA PHE A 78 0.81 4.50 -4.18
C PHE A 78 1.92 4.57 -3.13
N SER A 79 3.04 5.17 -3.52
CA SER A 79 4.07 5.55 -2.56
C SER A 79 3.53 6.62 -1.58
N PRO A 80 4.11 6.75 -0.37
CA PRO A 80 3.79 7.82 0.56
C PRO A 80 3.83 9.22 -0.05
N TYR A 81 4.72 9.45 -1.02
CA TYR A 81 4.82 10.73 -1.72
C TYR A 81 3.59 11.05 -2.58
N VAL A 82 3.09 10.06 -3.33
CA VAL A 82 1.86 10.19 -4.11
C VAL A 82 0.66 10.32 -3.15
N TRP A 83 0.64 9.54 -2.07
CA TRP A 83 -0.39 9.62 -1.03
C TRP A 83 -0.52 11.01 -0.40
N GLU A 84 0.57 11.64 0.06
CA GLU A 84 0.51 12.98 0.66
C GLU A 84 0.02 14.05 -0.34
N SER A 85 0.29 13.84 -1.63
CA SER A 85 -0.21 14.71 -2.70
C SER A 85 -1.72 14.50 -2.91
N LEU A 86 -2.19 13.25 -2.82
CA LEU A 86 -3.61 12.92 -2.79
C LEU A 86 -4.33 13.50 -1.58
N VAL A 87 -3.72 13.50 -0.39
CA VAL A 87 -4.28 14.14 0.80
C VAL A 87 -4.49 15.64 0.57
N THR A 88 -3.52 16.31 -0.04
CA THR A 88 -3.63 17.74 -0.38
C THR A 88 -4.79 17.98 -1.35
N GLU A 89 -4.98 17.11 -2.34
CA GLU A 89 -6.11 17.25 -3.27
C GLU A 89 -7.46 16.91 -2.65
N MET A 90 -7.52 15.96 -1.72
CA MET A 90 -8.74 15.69 -0.97
C MET A 90 -9.24 16.94 -0.24
N ASP A 91 -8.35 17.77 0.30
CA ASP A 91 -8.71 19.03 0.96
C ASP A 91 -9.27 20.09 -0.01
N ASN A 92 -8.89 20.01 -1.29
CA ASN A 92 -9.25 20.99 -2.34
C ASN A 92 -10.30 20.48 -3.33
N SER A 93 -10.67 19.20 -3.27
CA SER A 93 -11.51 18.55 -4.27
C SER A 93 -12.95 18.39 -3.81
N SER A 94 -13.89 18.80 -4.66
CA SER A 94 -15.30 18.45 -4.57
C SER A 94 -15.61 17.20 -5.40
N LEU A 95 -14.85 16.12 -5.18
CA LEU A 95 -15.12 14.83 -5.83
C LEU A 95 -16.09 14.00 -4.98
N PRO A 96 -17.00 13.21 -5.59
CA PRO A 96 -17.29 13.18 -7.04
C PRO A 96 -17.91 14.49 -7.54
N SER A 97 -17.65 14.85 -8.80
CA SER A 97 -17.98 16.14 -9.42
C SER A 97 -18.90 15.95 -10.61
N GLU A 98 -20.03 16.67 -10.63
CA GLU A 98 -20.97 16.69 -11.76
C GLU A 98 -20.38 17.33 -13.02
N THR A 99 -19.42 18.24 -12.87
CA THR A 99 -18.82 19.00 -13.97
C THR A 99 -17.68 18.27 -14.66
N GLY A 100 -17.44 16.99 -14.32
CA GLY A 100 -16.37 16.19 -14.94
C GLY A 100 -14.96 16.64 -14.55
N LYS A 101 -14.76 17.11 -13.32
CA LYS A 101 -13.43 17.51 -12.82
C LYS A 101 -12.45 16.33 -12.93
N VAL A 102 -11.29 16.61 -13.53
CA VAL A 102 -10.16 15.69 -13.63
C VAL A 102 -9.00 16.22 -12.81
N VAL A 103 -8.37 15.35 -12.02
CA VAL A 103 -7.19 15.69 -11.20
C VAL A 103 -6.06 14.70 -11.51
N ILE A 104 -4.86 15.23 -11.74
CA ILE A 104 -3.66 14.44 -11.99
C ILE A 104 -2.70 14.66 -10.84
N ILE A 105 -2.32 13.57 -10.17
CA ILE A 105 -1.45 13.60 -9.00
C ILE A 105 -0.09 13.03 -9.36
N ARG A 106 0.94 13.88 -9.25
CA ARG A 106 2.37 13.55 -9.44
C ARG A 106 2.68 12.84 -10.77
N ASN A 107 1.87 13.07 -11.78
CA ASN A 107 1.94 12.42 -13.09
C ASN A 107 1.83 10.89 -13.05
N THR A 108 1.23 10.32 -12.01
CA THR A 108 1.12 8.86 -11.83
C THR A 108 -0.28 8.38 -11.49
N LEU A 109 -1.09 9.25 -10.87
CA LEU A 109 -2.44 8.90 -10.43
C LEU A 109 -3.45 9.86 -11.04
N PHE A 110 -4.46 9.30 -11.67
CA PHE A 110 -5.56 10.00 -12.31
C PHE A 110 -6.81 9.84 -11.45
N LEU A 111 -7.44 10.96 -11.10
CA LEU A 111 -8.73 11.00 -10.40
C LEU A 111 -9.77 11.64 -11.30
N THR A 112 -10.91 10.97 -11.43
CA THR A 112 -12.06 11.46 -12.18
C THR A 112 -13.36 10.98 -11.55
N THR A 113 -14.47 11.58 -11.93
CA THR A 113 -15.79 11.01 -11.68
C THR A 113 -16.13 9.99 -12.77
N ALA A 114 -16.52 8.79 -12.37
CA ALA A 114 -17.05 7.74 -13.24
C ALA A 114 -18.53 7.54 -12.94
N TRP A 115 -19.34 7.31 -13.97
CA TRP A 115 -20.78 7.13 -13.84
C TRP A 115 -21.16 5.68 -14.17
N ILE A 116 -21.78 4.99 -13.22
CA ILE A 116 -22.28 3.62 -13.39
C ILE A 116 -23.74 3.64 -12.99
N GLU A 117 -24.64 3.29 -13.90
CA GLU A 117 -26.09 3.26 -13.66
C GLU A 117 -26.63 4.59 -13.08
N ASN A 118 -26.11 5.73 -13.57
CA ASN A 118 -26.39 7.09 -13.08
C ASN A 118 -25.94 7.38 -11.64
N VAL A 119 -25.11 6.52 -11.05
CA VAL A 119 -24.48 6.74 -9.74
C VAL A 119 -23.04 7.20 -9.94
N PRO A 120 -22.60 8.30 -9.30
CA PRO A 120 -21.23 8.79 -9.42
C PRO A 120 -20.27 8.04 -8.49
N TYR A 121 -19.09 7.75 -9.01
CA TYR A 121 -17.97 7.15 -8.30
C TYR A 121 -16.73 8.03 -8.47
N VAL A 122 -15.91 8.11 -7.43
CA VAL A 122 -14.53 8.59 -7.57
C VAL A 122 -13.69 7.45 -8.11
N SER A 123 -13.19 7.62 -9.33
CA SER A 123 -12.29 6.69 -9.98
C SER A 123 -10.86 7.10 -9.71
N LEU A 124 -10.07 6.17 -9.15
CA LEU A 124 -8.63 6.25 -9.03
C LEU A 124 -8.06 5.29 -10.07
N GLN A 125 -7.14 5.79 -10.88
CA GLN A 125 -6.48 4.98 -11.89
C GLN A 125 -5.01 5.38 -12.01
N GLU A 126 -4.12 4.41 -11.81
CA GLU A 126 -2.71 4.61 -12.09
C GLU A 126 -2.45 4.74 -13.60
N TYR A 127 -1.50 5.60 -13.95
CA TYR A 127 -0.99 5.69 -15.30
C TYR A 127 0.53 5.87 -15.29
N VAL A 128 1.17 5.35 -16.33
CA VAL A 128 2.62 5.32 -16.45
C VAL A 128 3.07 6.05 -17.70
N THR A 129 4.17 6.78 -17.58
CA THR A 129 4.86 7.36 -18.75
C THR A 129 5.97 6.41 -19.17
N LYS A 130 5.92 5.95 -20.41
CA LYS A 130 6.91 5.06 -21.02
C LYS A 130 8.16 5.84 -21.44
N GLN A 131 9.23 5.12 -21.73
CA GLN A 131 10.51 5.67 -22.18
C GLN A 131 10.40 6.53 -23.46
N GLY A 132 9.36 6.33 -24.27
CA GLY A 132 9.04 7.16 -25.44
C GLY A 132 8.10 8.33 -25.16
N PHE A 133 7.95 8.76 -23.90
CA PHE A 133 7.02 9.79 -23.43
C PHE A 133 5.53 9.52 -23.70
N SER A 134 5.18 8.31 -24.14
CA SER A 134 3.79 7.90 -24.24
C SER A 134 3.24 7.54 -22.86
N SER A 135 2.02 8.02 -22.56
CA SER A 135 1.32 7.67 -21.33
C SER A 135 0.35 6.52 -21.57
N GLN A 136 0.28 5.60 -20.61
CA GLN A 136 -0.68 4.49 -20.64
C GLN A 136 -1.30 4.30 -19.27
N PHE A 137 -2.63 4.22 -19.23
CA PHE A 137 -3.36 3.81 -18.03
C PHE A 137 -3.10 2.34 -17.71
N LEU A 138 -2.90 2.06 -16.43
CA LEU A 138 -2.88 0.69 -15.95
C LEU A 138 -4.30 0.11 -15.98
N PRO A 139 -4.43 -1.22 -16.16
CA PRO A 139 -5.73 -1.87 -16.23
C PRO A 139 -6.46 -1.89 -14.88
N SER A 140 -5.76 -1.65 -13.77
CA SER A 140 -6.39 -1.55 -12.46
C SER A 140 -7.07 -0.21 -12.31
N VAL A 141 -8.30 -0.24 -11.79
CA VAL A 141 -9.09 0.94 -11.43
C VAL A 141 -9.70 0.67 -10.07
N CYS A 142 -9.61 1.64 -9.16
CA CYS A 142 -10.37 1.66 -7.93
C CYS A 142 -11.54 2.63 -8.06
N LEU A 143 -12.76 2.12 -7.90
CA LEU A 143 -13.97 2.93 -7.86
C LEU A 143 -14.43 3.03 -6.42
N LEU A 144 -14.64 4.26 -5.95
CA LEU A 144 -15.16 4.56 -4.62
C LEU A 144 -16.50 5.26 -4.77
N THR A 145 -17.52 4.79 -4.09
CA THR A 145 -18.75 5.55 -3.88
C THR A 145 -18.44 6.86 -3.16
N GLU A 146 -19.38 7.81 -3.19
CA GLU A 146 -19.25 9.05 -2.42
C GLU A 146 -19.02 8.78 -0.93
N THR A 147 -19.72 7.79 -0.35
CA THR A 147 -19.56 7.40 1.05
C THR A 147 -18.16 6.86 1.35
N GLU A 148 -17.63 5.97 0.49
CA GLU A 148 -16.29 5.41 0.65
C GLU A 148 -15.19 6.46 0.46
N TRP A 149 -15.37 7.38 -0.49
CA TRP A 149 -14.48 8.51 -0.69
C TRP A 149 -14.48 9.45 0.53
N ASN A 150 -15.66 9.77 1.08
CA ASN A 150 -15.78 10.56 2.30
C ASN A 150 -15.14 9.87 3.50
N GLN A 151 -15.31 8.55 3.61
CA GLN A 151 -14.66 7.77 4.67
C GLN A 151 -13.14 7.77 4.53
N LEU A 152 -12.62 7.61 3.31
CA LEU A 152 -11.19 7.72 3.01
C LEU A 152 -10.64 9.09 3.41
N GLN A 153 -11.37 10.16 3.07
CA GLN A 153 -11.01 11.52 3.49
C GLN A 153 -10.97 11.60 5.03
N CYS A 154 -11.98 11.12 5.74
CA CYS A 154 -12.01 11.15 7.21
C CYS A 154 -10.78 10.50 7.85
N ILE A 155 -10.32 9.37 7.31
CA ILE A 155 -9.17 8.63 7.86
C ILE A 155 -7.81 9.03 7.28
N ARG A 156 -7.77 9.99 6.33
CA ARG A 156 -6.55 10.32 5.57
C ARG A 156 -5.35 10.69 6.46
N LYS A 157 -5.60 11.42 7.55
CA LYS A 157 -4.56 11.82 8.51
C LYS A 157 -3.98 10.61 9.25
N LYS A 158 -4.83 9.66 9.66
CA LYS A 158 -4.43 8.42 10.34
C LYS A 158 -3.59 7.52 9.42
N ILE A 159 -3.94 7.43 8.14
CA ILE A 159 -3.12 6.72 7.14
C ILE A 159 -1.75 7.39 7.00
N SER A 160 -1.72 8.73 6.91
CA SER A 160 -0.48 9.51 6.79
C SER A 160 0.44 9.33 8.00
N GLU A 161 -0.13 9.31 9.22
CA GLU A 161 0.60 8.99 10.46
C GLU A 161 1.19 7.58 10.44
N ASN A 162 0.45 6.59 9.95
CA ASN A 162 0.97 5.23 9.80
C ASN A 162 2.11 5.16 8.78
N CYS A 163 2.01 5.87 7.65
CA CYS A 163 3.10 5.96 6.69
C CYS A 163 4.36 6.48 7.36
N LYS A 164 4.26 7.58 8.11
CA LYS A 164 5.38 8.16 8.86
C LYS A 164 5.95 7.18 9.88
N SER A 165 5.08 6.56 10.69
CA SER A 165 5.49 5.57 11.69
C SER A 165 6.24 4.38 11.07
N LEU A 166 5.72 3.79 10.00
CA LEU A 166 6.37 2.68 9.30
C LEU A 166 7.67 3.11 8.62
N MET A 167 7.70 4.30 8.02
CA MET A 167 8.87 4.85 7.34
C MET A 167 10.05 5.01 8.31
N PHE A 168 9.83 5.68 9.45
CA PHE A 168 10.90 6.01 10.39
C PHE A 168 11.27 4.89 11.36
N ASN A 169 10.39 3.91 11.56
CA ASN A 169 10.66 2.82 12.49
C ASN A 169 11.42 1.67 11.81
N ASN A 170 10.70 0.80 11.11
CA ASN A 170 11.29 -0.42 10.56
C ASN A 170 11.88 -0.20 9.16
N PHE A 171 11.23 0.60 8.32
CA PHE A 171 11.57 0.68 6.91
C PHE A 171 12.93 1.34 6.67
N LEU A 172 13.14 2.56 7.19
CA LEU A 172 14.40 3.28 7.05
C LEU A 172 15.56 2.52 7.69
N LYS A 173 15.35 1.94 8.87
CA LYS A 173 16.36 1.11 9.56
C LYS A 173 16.79 -0.08 8.69
N LYS A 174 15.85 -0.79 8.08
CA LYS A 174 16.14 -1.90 7.14
C LYS A 174 16.95 -1.40 5.93
N LYS A 175 16.54 -0.27 5.33
CA LYS A 175 17.24 0.31 4.16
C LYS A 175 18.68 0.73 4.49
N ILE A 176 18.90 1.40 5.61
CA ILE A 176 20.25 1.78 6.07
C ILE A 176 21.10 0.53 6.27
N LEU A 177 20.58 -0.49 6.97
CA LEU A 177 21.32 -1.72 7.22
C LEU A 177 21.70 -2.45 5.92
N LEU A 178 20.79 -2.50 4.95
CA LEU A 178 21.06 -3.07 3.62
C LEU A 178 22.15 -2.30 2.88
N GLU A 179 22.10 -0.98 2.90
CA GLU A 179 23.10 -0.11 2.24
C GLU A 179 24.48 -0.18 2.90
N VAL A 180 24.53 -0.23 4.24
CA VAL A 180 25.81 -0.42 4.95
C VAL A 180 26.40 -1.79 4.65
N SER A 181 25.56 -2.83 4.63
CA SER A 181 26.00 -4.21 4.35
C SER A 181 26.48 -4.39 2.92
N SER A 182 25.89 -3.69 1.94
CA SER A 182 26.30 -3.77 0.53
C SER A 182 27.67 -3.11 0.27
N ARG A 183 28.04 -2.13 1.10
CA ARG A 183 29.32 -1.41 1.02
C ARG A 183 30.43 -1.99 1.89
N SER A 184 30.09 -2.89 2.82
CA SER A 184 31.10 -3.58 3.62
C SER A 184 31.89 -4.56 2.74
N PRO A 185 33.23 -4.55 2.76
CA PRO A 185 34.01 -5.54 2.05
C PRO A 185 33.58 -6.94 2.50
N ARG A 186 33.25 -7.84 1.57
CA ARG A 186 33.14 -9.25 1.90
C ARG A 186 34.54 -9.72 2.28
N THR A 187 34.82 -9.79 3.57
CA THR A 187 36.00 -10.50 4.09
C THR A 187 35.78 -11.97 3.79
N ASN A 188 36.23 -12.42 2.62
CA ASN A 188 36.41 -13.84 2.34
C ASN A 188 37.61 -14.26 3.20
N LEU A 189 37.32 -14.86 4.36
CA LEU A 189 38.27 -15.59 5.20
C LEU A 189 37.92 -17.07 5.10
#